data_AF-A0A8C0LCA3-F1
#
_entry.id   AF-A0A8C0LCA3-F1
#
_cell.length_a   1.000
_cell.length_b   1.000
_cell.length_c   1.000
_cell.angle_alpha   90.00
_cell.angle_beta   90.00
_cell.angle_gamma   90.00
#
_symmetry.space_group_name_H-M   'P 1'
#
loop_
_entity.id
_entity.type
_entity.pdbx_description
1 polymer ?
#
loop_
_entity_poly.entity_id
_entity_poly.type
_entity_poly.pdbx_seq_one_letter_code
_entity_poly.pdbx_strand_id
1 'polypeptide(L)'
;MSARGGGRRAGRRRRGRGARSLPPALVDHERIRDVGPDRAASEWLLRCGAMVRYHGQERWQKDYNNLPTGPLDKYKIQAIDATDSCIMSIGFDHLEGLQHVEKIRLCKCHYIEDNCLERLGKLENLQKSILEMEIISCGNITDKGIMALYHLRNLKYLLLSDLPGVREKENLIQIFKTALPSLELKLDLK
;
A
#
# COMPACT_ATOMS: atom_id res chain seq x y z
N MET A 1 -73.03 -19.53 -8.20
CA MET A 1 -71.72 -19.55 -8.91
C MET A 1 -70.89 -18.40 -8.39
N SER A 2 -69.88 -18.66 -7.57
CA SER A 2 -69.00 -17.62 -6.99
C SER A 2 -67.57 -18.14 -7.04
N ALA A 3 -66.72 -17.51 -7.85
CA ALA A 3 -65.30 -17.85 -7.97
C ALA A 3 -64.47 -16.84 -7.17
N ARG A 4 -63.83 -17.32 -6.10
CA ARG A 4 -62.83 -16.57 -5.32
C ARG A 4 -61.46 -16.72 -5.99
N GLY A 5 -60.85 -15.60 -6.34
CA GLY A 5 -59.45 -15.53 -6.75
C GLY A 5 -58.50 -15.69 -5.56
N GLY A 6 -57.59 -16.65 -5.63
CA GLY A 6 -56.51 -16.87 -4.67
C GLY A 6 -55.15 -16.61 -5.30
N GLY A 7 -54.58 -15.43 -5.04
CA GLY A 7 -53.24 -15.05 -5.47
C GLY A 7 -52.15 -15.82 -4.71
N ARG A 8 -51.29 -16.54 -5.44
CA ARG A 8 -50.09 -17.19 -4.88
C ARG A 8 -48.96 -16.16 -4.76
N ARG A 9 -48.61 -15.76 -3.54
CA ARG A 9 -47.39 -15.01 -3.24
C ARG A 9 -46.18 -15.94 -3.36
N ALA A 10 -45.33 -15.69 -4.36
CA ALA A 10 -44.02 -16.33 -4.48
C ALA A 10 -43.06 -15.75 -3.42
N GLY A 11 -42.68 -16.59 -2.44
CA GLY A 11 -41.63 -16.27 -1.49
C GLY A 11 -40.27 -16.20 -2.21
N ARG A 12 -39.71 -14.99 -2.34
CA ARG A 12 -38.32 -14.78 -2.78
C ARG A 12 -37.38 -15.31 -1.69
N ARG A 13 -36.88 -16.53 -1.86
CA ARG A 13 -35.68 -17.02 -1.15
C ARG A 13 -34.50 -16.14 -1.57
N ARG A 14 -33.99 -15.31 -0.65
CA ARG A 14 -32.70 -14.64 -0.80
C ARG A 14 -31.63 -15.73 -0.85
N ARG A 15 -31.11 -16.01 -2.05
CA ARG A 15 -29.90 -16.83 -2.21
C ARG A 15 -28.75 -16.01 -1.64
N GLY A 16 -28.14 -16.48 -0.56
CA GLY A 16 -26.88 -15.95 -0.05
C GLY A 16 -25.84 -16.00 -1.18
N ARG A 17 -25.19 -14.88 -1.45
CA ARG A 17 -24.01 -14.86 -2.31
C ARG A 17 -22.92 -15.59 -1.55
N GLY A 18 -22.46 -16.73 -2.07
CA GLY A 18 -21.28 -17.39 -1.55
C GLY A 18 -20.11 -16.40 -1.65
N ALA A 19 -19.48 -16.11 -0.52
CA ALA A 19 -18.28 -15.30 -0.46
C ALA A 19 -17.19 -16.03 -1.25
N ARG A 20 -16.90 -15.54 -2.47
CA ARG A 20 -15.67 -15.96 -3.15
C ARG A 20 -14.53 -15.33 -2.35
N SER A 21 -13.66 -16.16 -1.79
CA SER A 21 -12.42 -15.68 -1.17
C SER A 21 -11.63 -14.92 -2.23
N LEU A 22 -11.47 -13.61 -2.05
CA LEU A 22 -10.58 -12.81 -2.88
C LEU A 22 -9.12 -13.26 -2.66
N PRO A 23 -8.24 -13.13 -3.67
CA PRO A 23 -6.82 -13.32 -3.46
C PRO A 23 -6.34 -12.44 -2.29
N PRO A 24 -5.38 -12.89 -1.45
CA PRO A 24 -4.92 -12.12 -0.30
C PRO A 24 -4.44 -10.70 -0.61
N ALA A 25 -4.00 -10.46 -1.85
CA ALA A 25 -3.51 -9.17 -2.32
C ALA A 25 -4.58 -8.30 -3.01
N LEU A 26 -5.80 -8.79 -3.28
CA LEU A 26 -6.84 -7.98 -3.92
C LEU A 26 -7.59 -7.13 -2.89
N VAL A 27 -7.88 -5.88 -3.25
CA VAL A 27 -8.68 -4.97 -2.43
C VAL A 27 -10.11 -5.47 -2.25
N ASP A 28 -10.52 -5.56 -0.99
CA ASP A 28 -11.92 -5.73 -0.61
C ASP A 28 -12.51 -4.36 -0.24
N HIS A 29 -13.25 -3.75 -1.19
CA HIS A 29 -13.88 -2.45 -0.97
C HIS A 29 -15.01 -2.50 0.06
N GLU A 30 -15.66 -3.65 0.28
CA GLU A 30 -16.62 -3.80 1.36
C GLU A 30 -15.89 -3.74 2.71
N ARG A 31 -14.72 -4.39 2.81
CA ARG A 31 -13.88 -4.30 4.00
C ARG A 31 -13.44 -2.86 4.28
N ILE A 32 -12.96 -2.13 3.27
CA ILE A 32 -12.57 -0.71 3.44
C ILE A 32 -13.74 0.12 4.00
N ARG A 33 -14.96 -0.08 3.47
CA ARG A 33 -16.15 0.63 3.97
C ARG A 33 -16.46 0.28 5.43
N ASP A 34 -16.27 -0.97 5.82
CA ASP A 34 -16.67 -1.47 7.13
C ASP A 34 -15.65 -1.13 8.24
N VAL A 35 -14.35 -1.11 7.91
CA VAL A 35 -13.27 -0.89 8.91
C VAL A 35 -12.42 0.36 8.70
N GLY A 36 -12.60 1.06 7.58
CA GLY A 36 -11.77 2.19 7.17
C GLY A 36 -10.50 1.76 6.42
N PRO A 37 -9.88 2.71 5.69
CA PRO A 37 -8.75 2.42 4.81
C PRO A 37 -7.50 1.98 5.59
N ASP A 38 -7.15 2.64 6.70
CA ASP A 38 -5.98 2.30 7.51
C ASP A 38 -6.04 0.88 8.06
N ARG A 39 -7.21 0.46 8.53
CA ARG A 39 -7.39 -0.90 9.05
C ARG A 39 -7.34 -1.93 7.93
N ALA A 40 -8.01 -1.70 6.80
CA ALA A 40 -7.96 -2.61 5.66
C ALA A 40 -6.53 -2.75 5.10
N ALA A 41 -5.79 -1.63 4.97
CA ALA A 41 -4.40 -1.65 4.55
C ALA A 41 -3.49 -2.36 5.57
N SER A 42 -3.70 -2.16 6.86
CA SER A 42 -2.97 -2.91 7.91
C SER A 42 -3.19 -4.41 7.77
N GLU A 43 -4.43 -4.83 7.54
CA GLU A 43 -4.77 -6.24 7.35
C GLU A 43 -4.08 -6.85 6.13
N TRP A 44 -4.09 -6.14 5.01
CA TRP A 44 -3.38 -6.55 3.80
C TRP A 44 -1.87 -6.65 4.02
N LEU A 45 -1.24 -5.59 4.56
CA LEU A 45 0.20 -5.51 4.80
C LEU A 45 0.67 -6.67 5.69
N LEU A 46 0.00 -6.90 6.83
CA LEU A 46 0.40 -7.95 7.77
C LEU A 46 0.18 -9.36 7.21
N ARG A 47 -0.86 -9.58 6.40
CA ARG A 47 -1.06 -10.87 5.70
C ARG A 47 0.02 -11.12 4.64
N CYS A 48 0.57 -10.07 4.06
CA CYS A 48 1.69 -10.13 3.13
C CYS A 48 3.06 -10.13 3.83
N GLY A 49 3.12 -10.26 5.16
CA GLY A 49 4.38 -10.30 5.92
C GLY A 49 5.02 -8.94 6.17
N ALA A 50 4.36 -7.84 5.83
CA ALA A 50 4.81 -6.50 6.18
C ALA A 50 4.35 -6.09 7.60
N MET A 51 4.88 -4.99 8.08
CA MET A 51 4.59 -4.41 9.38
C MET A 51 4.12 -2.97 9.21
N VAL A 52 3.27 -2.51 10.13
CA VAL A 52 2.85 -1.11 10.17
C VAL A 52 3.05 -0.51 11.55
N ARG A 53 3.27 0.79 11.61
CA ARG A 53 3.27 1.55 12.86
C ARG A 53 2.28 2.70 12.75
N TYR A 54 1.50 2.89 13.80
CA TYR A 54 0.48 3.93 13.84
C TYR A 54 1.03 5.23 14.42
N HIS A 55 0.41 6.34 14.03
CA HIS A 55 0.65 7.66 14.62
C HIS A 55 0.49 7.63 16.14
N GLY A 56 1.42 8.28 16.84
CA GLY A 56 1.45 8.30 18.31
C GLY A 56 1.82 6.97 18.97
N GLN A 57 2.32 5.99 18.20
CA GLN A 57 2.79 4.71 18.73
C GLN A 57 4.24 4.43 18.35
N GLU A 58 4.99 3.94 19.33
CA GLU A 58 6.35 3.41 19.13
C GLU A 58 6.33 1.95 18.64
N ARG A 59 5.32 1.18 19.08
CA ARG A 59 5.23 -0.25 18.79
C ARG A 59 4.76 -0.51 17.36
N TRP A 60 5.48 -1.40 16.67
CA TRP A 60 5.09 -1.95 15.37
C TRP A 60 4.07 -3.08 15.50
N GLN A 61 3.12 -3.09 14.58
CA GLN A 61 2.17 -4.17 14.35
C GLN A 61 2.77 -5.15 13.36
N LYS A 62 3.03 -6.38 13.81
CA LYS A 62 3.70 -7.44 13.04
C LYS A 62 2.93 -8.77 13.02
N ASP A 63 1.91 -8.89 13.88
CA ASP A 63 1.07 -10.06 13.97
C ASP A 63 -0.37 -9.66 13.68
N TYR A 64 -0.93 -10.25 12.62
CA TYR A 64 -2.28 -9.98 12.15
C TYR A 64 -3.33 -10.14 13.25
N ASN A 65 -3.18 -11.17 14.10
CA ASN A 65 -4.15 -11.48 15.15
C ASN A 65 -4.13 -10.46 16.29
N ASN A 66 -3.07 -9.65 16.36
CA ASN A 66 -2.89 -8.62 17.38
C ASN A 66 -3.22 -7.21 16.87
N LEU A 67 -3.80 -7.07 15.66
CA LEU A 67 -4.26 -5.78 15.17
C LEU A 67 -5.35 -5.20 16.09
N PRO A 68 -5.23 -3.92 16.48
CA PRO A 68 -6.07 -3.34 17.51
C PRO A 68 -7.54 -3.28 17.08
N THR A 69 -8.45 -3.76 17.92
CA THR A 69 -9.91 -3.77 17.69
C THR A 69 -10.62 -2.54 18.30
N GLY A 70 -9.86 -1.48 18.57
CA GLY A 70 -10.37 -0.25 19.17
C GLY A 70 -11.35 0.52 18.28
N PRO A 71 -11.69 1.78 18.65
CA PRO A 71 -12.64 2.59 17.91
C PRO A 71 -12.31 2.64 16.41
N LEU A 72 -13.37 2.59 15.60
CA LEU A 72 -13.26 2.69 14.14
C LEU A 72 -12.44 3.92 13.77
N ASP A 73 -11.55 3.75 12.79
CA ASP A 73 -10.75 4.84 12.22
C ASP A 73 -9.77 5.55 13.18
N LYS A 74 -9.59 5.05 14.41
CA LYS A 74 -8.68 5.64 15.40
C LYS A 74 -7.20 5.56 15.01
N TYR A 75 -6.79 4.43 14.43
CA TYR A 75 -5.39 4.13 14.17
C TYR A 75 -5.02 4.49 12.74
N LYS A 76 -4.11 5.46 12.58
CA LYS A 76 -3.64 5.94 11.29
C LYS A 76 -2.24 5.46 11.01
N ILE A 77 -2.01 4.81 9.88
CA ILE A 77 -0.69 4.28 9.49
C ILE A 77 0.25 5.47 9.29
N GLN A 78 1.36 5.48 10.04
CA GLN A 78 2.44 6.45 9.89
C GLN A 78 3.62 5.85 9.11
N ALA A 79 3.96 4.59 9.38
CA ALA A 79 5.09 3.93 8.76
C ALA A 79 4.75 2.51 8.33
N ILE A 80 5.31 2.10 7.19
CA ILE A 80 5.21 0.76 6.62
C ILE A 80 6.62 0.20 6.47
N ASP A 81 6.83 -1.02 6.96
CA ASP A 81 8.04 -1.80 6.72
C ASP A 81 7.65 -3.13 6.07
N ALA A 82 7.96 -3.27 4.78
CA ALA A 82 7.65 -4.44 3.97
C ALA A 82 8.89 -5.34 3.77
N THR A 83 9.69 -5.56 4.80
CA THR A 83 10.85 -6.48 4.71
C THR A 83 10.42 -7.94 4.49
N ASP A 84 11.00 -8.61 3.49
CA ASP A 84 10.68 -10.00 3.09
C ASP A 84 9.18 -10.21 2.76
N SER A 85 8.50 -9.15 2.30
CA SER A 85 7.07 -9.15 2.06
C SER A 85 6.70 -9.63 0.65
N CYS A 86 5.53 -10.28 0.54
CA CYS A 86 4.94 -10.68 -0.74
C CYS A 86 3.97 -9.65 -1.35
N ILE A 87 4.03 -8.38 -0.93
CA ILE A 87 3.23 -7.31 -1.58
C ILE A 87 3.61 -7.16 -3.05
N MET A 88 2.60 -6.84 -3.87
CA MET A 88 2.70 -6.71 -5.32
C MET A 88 1.66 -5.71 -5.84
N SER A 89 1.77 -5.30 -7.11
CA SER A 89 1.03 -4.18 -7.72
C SER A 89 -0.46 -4.12 -7.36
N ILE A 90 -1.19 -5.22 -7.46
CA ILE A 90 -2.65 -5.26 -7.21
C ILE A 90 -3.06 -4.87 -5.78
N GLY A 91 -2.15 -4.98 -4.81
CA GLY A 91 -2.43 -4.65 -3.41
C GLY A 91 -2.25 -3.17 -3.08
N PHE A 92 -1.52 -2.41 -3.91
CA PHE A 92 -1.19 -1.01 -3.64
C PHE A 92 -2.42 -0.11 -3.64
N ASP A 93 -3.55 -0.57 -4.18
CA ASP A 93 -4.83 0.13 -4.14
C ASP A 93 -5.39 0.26 -2.71
N HIS A 94 -4.94 -0.57 -1.76
CA HIS A 94 -5.24 -0.35 -0.34
C HIS A 94 -4.65 0.97 0.20
N LEU A 95 -3.66 1.55 -0.48
CA LEU A 95 -3.00 2.77 -0.05
C LEU A 95 -3.76 4.05 -0.45
N GLU A 96 -4.75 3.97 -1.35
CA GLU A 96 -5.47 5.14 -1.89
C GLU A 96 -6.17 5.98 -0.80
N GLY A 97 -6.66 5.33 0.26
CA GLY A 97 -7.35 6.00 1.36
C GLY A 97 -6.45 6.56 2.47
N LEU A 98 -5.15 6.28 2.46
CA LEU A 98 -4.27 6.57 3.60
C LEU A 98 -3.74 8.00 3.59
N GLN A 99 -4.10 8.81 4.59
CA GLN A 99 -3.77 10.25 4.58
C GLN A 99 -2.49 10.61 5.34
N HIS A 100 -1.91 9.67 6.09
CA HIS A 100 -0.91 9.98 7.12
C HIS A 100 0.37 9.15 7.02
N VAL A 101 0.58 8.43 5.91
CA VAL A 101 1.77 7.61 5.71
C VAL A 101 2.97 8.51 5.42
N GLU A 102 3.93 8.51 6.33
CA GLU A 102 5.14 9.32 6.26
C GLU A 102 6.37 8.51 5.83
N LYS A 103 6.40 7.21 6.16
CA LYS A 103 7.58 6.37 5.94
C LYS A 103 7.21 5.05 5.24
N ILE A 104 7.94 4.69 4.19
CA ILE A 104 7.80 3.39 3.52
C ILE A 104 9.17 2.76 3.32
N ARG A 105 9.36 1.56 3.88
CA ARG A 105 10.53 0.71 3.63
C ARG A 105 10.10 -0.52 2.81
N LEU A 106 10.73 -0.71 1.66
CA LEU A 106 10.60 -1.88 0.80
C LEU A 106 11.94 -2.60 0.80
N CYS A 107 12.03 -3.75 1.48
CA CYS A 107 13.29 -4.48 1.61
C CYS A 107 13.09 -5.95 1.23
N LYS A 108 13.86 -6.46 0.26
CA LYS A 108 13.74 -7.85 -0.23
C LYS A 108 12.31 -8.21 -0.67
N CYS A 109 11.58 -7.25 -1.25
CA CYS A 109 10.25 -7.48 -1.79
C CYS A 109 10.35 -8.02 -3.23
N HIS A 110 10.44 -9.35 -3.39
CA HIS A 110 10.73 -9.98 -4.69
C HIS A 110 9.63 -9.84 -5.75
N TYR A 111 8.43 -9.39 -5.38
CA TYR A 111 7.27 -9.26 -6.29
C TYR A 111 6.93 -7.80 -6.64
N ILE A 112 7.70 -6.83 -6.14
CA ILE A 112 7.52 -5.42 -6.49
C ILE A 112 8.29 -5.15 -7.79
N GLU A 113 7.61 -4.52 -8.74
CA GLU A 113 8.12 -4.08 -10.04
C GLU A 113 7.90 -2.57 -10.21
N ASP A 114 8.39 -2.00 -11.31
CA ASP A 114 8.26 -0.55 -11.59
C ASP A 114 6.82 -0.04 -11.52
N ASN A 115 5.85 -0.86 -11.95
CA ASN A 115 4.42 -0.53 -11.90
C ASN A 115 3.91 -0.24 -10.48
N CYS A 116 4.52 -0.80 -9.44
CA CYS A 116 4.17 -0.58 -8.05
C CYS A 116 4.61 0.83 -7.63
N LEU A 117 5.82 1.24 -8.01
CA LEU A 117 6.34 2.57 -7.73
C LEU A 117 5.62 3.65 -8.57
N GLU A 118 5.28 3.34 -9.83
CA GLU A 118 4.41 4.19 -10.64
C GLU A 118 3.03 4.39 -10.02
N ARG A 119 2.45 3.32 -9.43
CA ARG A 119 1.17 3.42 -8.72
C ARG A 119 1.31 4.32 -7.49
N LEU A 120 2.33 4.10 -6.65
CA LEU A 120 2.63 4.97 -5.50
C LEU A 120 2.76 6.44 -5.90
N GLY A 121 3.54 6.71 -6.95
CA GLY A 121 3.76 8.07 -7.46
C GLY A 121 2.49 8.76 -7.95
N LYS A 122 1.43 8.03 -8.30
CA LYS A 122 0.14 8.59 -8.75
C LYS A 122 -0.86 8.84 -7.62
N LEU A 123 -0.64 8.31 -6.43
CA LEU A 123 -1.54 8.46 -5.30
C LEU A 123 -1.36 9.84 -4.64
N GLU A 124 -2.28 10.77 -4.89
CA GLU A 124 -2.18 12.15 -4.40
C GLU A 124 -2.06 12.27 -2.88
N ASN A 125 -2.72 11.37 -2.14
CA ASN A 125 -2.62 11.29 -0.69
C ASN A 125 -1.17 11.01 -0.26
N LEU A 126 -0.48 10.07 -0.92
CA LEU A 126 0.90 9.74 -0.62
C LEU A 126 1.90 10.81 -1.11
N GLN A 127 1.62 11.47 -2.24
CA GLN A 127 2.42 12.61 -2.69
C GLN A 127 2.46 13.74 -1.64
N LYS A 128 1.38 13.88 -0.86
CA LYS A 128 1.25 14.88 0.21
C LYS A 128 1.86 14.43 1.53
N SER A 129 1.87 13.12 1.83
CA SER A 129 2.21 12.63 3.18
C SER A 129 3.61 12.00 3.30
N ILE A 130 4.15 11.39 2.25
CA ILE A 130 5.41 10.64 2.34
C ILE A 130 6.60 11.61 2.54
N LEU A 131 7.42 11.29 3.53
CA LEU A 131 8.62 12.02 3.91
C LEU A 131 9.89 11.19 3.74
N GLU A 132 9.82 9.87 3.98
CA GLU A 132 10.99 8.98 3.92
C GLU A 132 10.64 7.70 3.16
N MET A 133 11.53 7.29 2.25
CA MET A 133 11.38 6.04 1.53
C MET A 133 12.70 5.30 1.40
N GLU A 134 12.65 3.98 1.57
CA GLU A 134 13.80 3.11 1.42
C GLU A 134 13.43 1.94 0.49
N ILE A 135 14.27 1.68 -0.51
CA ILE A 135 14.10 0.58 -1.47
C ILE A 135 15.40 -0.21 -1.54
N ILE A 136 15.36 -1.44 -1.03
CA ILE A 136 16.55 -2.23 -0.70
C ILE A 136 16.38 -3.66 -1.23
N SER A 137 17.30 -4.14 -2.06
CA SER A 137 17.30 -5.53 -2.56
C SER A 137 15.98 -5.94 -3.26
N CYS A 138 15.31 -4.98 -3.93
CA CYS A 138 14.11 -5.22 -4.74
C CYS A 138 14.53 -5.44 -6.20
N GLY A 139 14.85 -6.68 -6.56
CA GLY A 139 15.58 -7.03 -7.80
C GLY A 139 14.89 -6.69 -9.13
N ASN A 140 13.57 -6.52 -9.15
CA ASN A 140 12.81 -6.20 -10.38
C ASN A 140 12.61 -4.69 -10.60
N ILE A 141 13.15 -3.85 -9.71
CA ILE A 141 13.05 -2.39 -9.82
C ILE A 141 14.16 -1.86 -10.72
N THR A 142 13.78 -1.00 -11.65
CA THR A 142 14.68 -0.34 -12.61
C THR A 142 14.65 1.17 -12.45
N ASP A 143 15.49 1.87 -13.22
CA ASP A 143 15.48 3.33 -13.31
C ASP A 143 14.06 3.89 -13.57
N LYS A 144 13.23 3.18 -14.33
CA LYS A 144 11.84 3.58 -14.65
C LYS A 144 10.97 3.70 -13.40
N GLY A 145 10.99 2.68 -12.54
CA GLY A 145 10.20 2.69 -11.31
C GLY A 145 10.68 3.77 -10.34
N ILE A 146 12.00 3.91 -10.22
CA ILE A 146 12.60 4.95 -9.36
C ILE A 146 12.24 6.35 -9.84
N MET A 147 12.29 6.62 -11.15
CA MET A 147 11.90 7.92 -11.70
C MET A 147 10.47 8.29 -11.30
N ALA A 148 9.52 7.36 -11.22
CA ALA A 148 8.15 7.68 -10.84
C ALA A 148 8.00 8.31 -9.44
N LEU A 149 9.01 8.17 -8.57
CA LEU A 149 9.00 8.73 -7.22
C LEU A 149 9.22 10.25 -7.18
N TYR A 150 9.60 10.92 -8.28
CA TYR A 150 9.70 12.39 -8.30
C TYR A 150 8.35 13.08 -8.01
N HIS A 151 7.23 12.38 -8.19
CA HIS A 151 5.90 12.87 -7.85
C HIS A 151 5.68 13.02 -6.33
N LEU A 152 6.49 12.38 -5.49
CA LEU A 152 6.42 12.47 -4.04
C LEU A 152 7.06 13.79 -3.56
N ARG A 153 6.36 14.91 -3.78
CA ARG A 153 6.90 16.28 -3.64
C ARG A 153 7.39 16.64 -2.25
N ASN A 154 6.93 15.93 -1.22
CA ASN A 154 7.32 16.15 0.17
C ASN A 154 8.39 15.17 0.67
N LEU A 155 8.90 14.29 -0.20
CA LEU A 155 9.94 13.33 0.14
C LEU A 155 11.24 14.06 0.52
N LYS A 156 11.73 13.79 1.72
CA LYS A 156 12.94 14.38 2.31
C LYS A 156 14.11 13.42 2.32
N TYR A 157 13.84 12.12 2.36
CA TYR A 157 14.86 11.08 2.38
C TYR A 157 14.50 9.95 1.42
N LEU A 158 15.45 9.58 0.56
CA LEU A 158 15.34 8.41 -0.31
C LEU A 158 16.63 7.59 -0.24
N LEU A 159 16.53 6.35 0.22
CA LEU A 159 17.60 5.35 0.16
C LEU A 159 17.32 4.33 -0.94
N LEU A 160 18.25 4.20 -1.88
CA LEU A 160 18.27 3.14 -2.88
C LEU A 160 19.50 2.26 -2.66
N SER A 161 19.30 0.98 -2.38
CA SER A 161 20.39 0.05 -2.06
C SER A 161 20.19 -1.28 -2.75
N ASP A 162 21.28 -1.84 -3.30
CA ASP A 162 21.29 -3.19 -3.89
C ASP A 162 20.15 -3.41 -4.92
N LEU A 163 19.99 -2.47 -5.86
CA LEU A 163 19.00 -2.55 -6.92
C LEU A 163 19.70 -2.84 -8.27
N PRO A 164 19.88 -4.13 -8.66
CA PRO A 164 20.65 -4.48 -9.86
C PRO A 164 20.00 -4.03 -11.18
N GLY A 165 18.71 -3.69 -11.16
CA GLY A 165 18.00 -3.14 -12.31
C GLY A 165 18.19 -1.63 -12.52
N VAL A 166 18.77 -0.92 -11.54
CA VAL A 166 19.04 0.52 -11.63
C VAL A 166 20.45 0.72 -12.18
N ARG A 167 20.55 1.31 -13.38
CA ARG A 167 21.80 1.41 -14.15
C ARG A 167 22.27 2.84 -14.38
N GLU A 168 21.36 3.81 -14.38
CA GLU A 168 21.63 5.20 -14.74
C GLU A 168 21.59 6.11 -13.50
N LYS A 169 22.44 5.84 -12.51
CA LYS A 169 22.43 6.56 -11.22
C LYS A 169 22.68 8.07 -11.37
N GLU A 170 23.53 8.49 -12.30
CA GLU A 170 23.81 9.91 -12.56
C GLU A 170 22.57 10.64 -13.09
N ASN A 171 21.79 9.98 -13.95
CA ASN A 171 20.53 10.51 -14.47
C ASN A 171 19.50 10.66 -13.34
N LEU A 172 19.36 9.64 -12.49
CA LEU A 172 18.48 9.69 -11.32
C LEU A 172 18.85 10.84 -10.37
N ILE A 173 20.14 11.03 -10.07
CA ILE A 173 20.62 12.14 -9.25
C ILE A 173 20.19 13.48 -9.87
N GLN A 174 20.37 13.67 -11.17
CA GLN A 174 20.03 14.91 -11.85
C GLN A 174 18.52 15.19 -11.82
N ILE A 175 17.70 14.16 -12.07
CA ILE A 175 16.24 14.26 -12.01
C ILE A 175 15.79 14.66 -10.60
N PHE A 176 16.26 13.95 -9.57
CA PHE A 176 15.84 14.24 -8.20
C PHE A 176 16.37 15.58 -7.69
N LYS A 177 17.59 15.99 -8.04
CA LYS A 177 18.09 17.34 -7.72
C LYS A 177 17.21 18.45 -8.32
N THR A 178 16.66 18.21 -9.51
CA THR A 178 15.81 19.19 -10.21
C THR A 178 14.39 19.18 -9.66
N ALA A 179 13.80 18.00 -9.45
CA ALA A 179 12.41 17.85 -9.02
C ALA A 179 12.22 18.06 -7.52
N LEU A 180 13.17 17.58 -6.70
CA LEU A 180 13.13 17.56 -5.23
C LEU A 180 14.47 18.10 -4.68
N PRO A 181 14.75 19.41 -4.78
CA PRO A 181 16.07 19.99 -4.48
C PRO A 181 16.50 19.84 -3.01
N SER A 182 15.56 19.62 -2.09
CA SER A 182 15.79 19.37 -0.66
C SER A 182 15.88 17.89 -0.29
N LEU A 183 15.80 16.97 -1.26
CA LEU A 183 15.87 15.53 -1.02
C LEU A 183 17.28 15.12 -0.61
N GLU A 184 17.41 14.46 0.53
CA GLU A 184 18.57 13.66 0.86
C GLU A 184 18.48 12.32 0.11
N LEU A 185 19.25 12.20 -0.98
CA LEU A 185 19.33 11.00 -1.79
C LEU A 185 20.58 10.20 -1.41
N LYS A 186 20.38 9.00 -0.85
CA LYS A 186 21.45 8.05 -0.54
C LYS A 186 21.40 6.86 -1.51
N LEU A 187 22.53 6.59 -2.16
CA LEU A 187 22.67 5.55 -3.17
C LEU A 187 23.78 4.57 -2.77
N ASP A 188 23.37 3.34 -2.44
CA ASP A 188 24.24 2.20 -2.19
C ASP A 188 24.07 1.20 -3.36
N LEU A 189 24.30 1.70 -4.59
CA LEU A 189 24.15 0.99 -5.86
C LEU A 189 25.52 0.66 -6.47
N LYS A 190 25.59 -0.41 -7.27
CA LYS A 190 26.84 -0.84 -7.94
C LYS A 190 27.28 0.09 -9.08
#